data_AF-A0AAV7YYB5-F1
#
_entry.id   AF-A0AAV7YYB5-F1
#
_cell.length_a   1.000
_cell.length_b   1.000
_cell.length_c   1.000
_cell.angle_alpha   90.00
_cell.angle_beta   90.00
_cell.angle_gamma   90.00
#
_symmetry.space_group_name_H-M   'P 1'
#
loop_
_entity.id
_entity.type
_entity.pdbx_description
1 polymer ?
#
loop_
_entity_poly.entity_id
_entity_poly.type
_entity_poly.pdbx_seq_one_letter_code
_entity_poly.pdbx_strand_id
1 'polypeptide(L)'
;MDLKKTKEKSDEYQKGMEKGKENENEKEKEKEKKTKSNENEKDKKKSNKNEKENENEKEKVQENQKEIEIEIEKEKEKEKKEGTIQTINIFQDEESVKLQIASDMHLEMLRKEEELLEYSQNLIQAKGDILALLGDIGDPFQDGYANFLIHLSNSFKLILVIAGNHEYYRIHSQEKDDKRTMESTERKTQEICSQITKSKVIFLNTEAIFVKLQNRTLRILGTTLWSHIPSNAKLKVGSCLNDYRMIYLTKNKQITVEDTMELFNKNKTWIQKHQYESALVKNEELIVLTHHSPSLKNTSDPKYENQITNHAFSSNLEEMYKIGFFGFFKKKKRIPKIWASGHTHYNFHIDKNATQLIANQRGYPWEKVKNWNPEFSIEI
;
A
#
# COMPACT_ATOMS: atom_id res chain seq x y z
N MET A 1 -33.08 -101.20 56.05
CA MET A 1 -33.58 -99.94 56.64
C MET A 1 -32.45 -98.92 56.52
N ASP A 2 -32.52 -97.81 55.81
CA ASP A 2 -33.63 -97.15 55.13
C ASP A 2 -33.07 -96.28 54.00
N LEU A 3 -33.24 -96.72 52.75
CA LEU A 3 -32.90 -96.00 51.52
C LEU A 3 -34.04 -95.06 51.05
N LYS A 4 -34.98 -94.69 51.92
CA LYS A 4 -36.13 -93.85 51.58
C LYS A 4 -36.09 -92.42 52.13
N LYS A 5 -35.05 -92.03 52.88
CA LYS A 5 -34.93 -90.66 53.46
C LYS A 5 -34.04 -89.68 52.69
N THR A 6 -33.45 -90.06 51.55
CA THR A 6 -32.54 -89.20 50.78
C THR A 6 -33.09 -88.69 49.45
N LYS A 7 -34.31 -89.06 49.04
CA LYS A 7 -34.90 -88.57 47.78
C LYS A 7 -35.78 -87.33 47.92
N GLU A 8 -36.41 -87.10 49.07
CA GLU A 8 -37.30 -85.93 49.26
C GLU A 8 -36.57 -84.60 49.51
N LYS A 9 -35.29 -84.61 49.92
CA LYS A 9 -34.49 -83.38 50.08
C LYS A 9 -33.81 -82.89 48.80
N SER A 10 -33.83 -83.68 47.72
CA SER A 10 -33.23 -83.34 46.42
C SER A 10 -34.18 -82.50 45.55
N ASP A 11 -35.47 -82.85 45.56
CA ASP A 11 -36.43 -82.29 44.60
C ASP A 11 -36.96 -80.90 45.01
N GLU A 12 -36.90 -80.55 46.31
CA GLU A 12 -37.21 -79.20 46.79
C GLU A 12 -36.10 -78.19 46.48
N TYR A 13 -34.84 -78.63 46.41
CA TYR A 13 -33.70 -77.75 46.11
C TYR A 13 -33.61 -77.40 44.62
N GLN A 14 -34.02 -78.31 43.72
CA GLN A 14 -34.05 -78.04 42.28
C GLN A 14 -35.20 -77.11 41.85
N LYS A 15 -36.38 -77.22 42.46
CA LYS A 15 -37.51 -76.31 42.18
C LYS A 15 -37.29 -74.87 42.65
N GLY A 16 -36.43 -74.65 43.64
CA GLY A 16 -36.03 -73.31 44.10
C GLY A 16 -35.06 -72.59 43.13
N MET A 17 -34.17 -73.33 42.46
CA MET A 17 -33.21 -72.75 41.52
C MET A 17 -33.81 -72.38 40.15
N GLU A 18 -34.82 -73.12 39.67
CA GLU A 18 -35.47 -72.80 38.39
C GLU A 18 -36.33 -71.53 38.46
N LYS A 19 -37.06 -71.30 39.57
CA LYS A 19 -37.82 -70.05 39.78
C LYS A 19 -36.96 -68.80 39.99
N GLY A 20 -35.71 -68.97 40.43
CA GLY A 20 -34.74 -67.87 40.54
C GLY A 20 -34.23 -67.42 39.17
N LYS A 21 -33.95 -68.37 38.27
CA LYS A 21 -33.41 -68.10 36.92
C LYS A 21 -34.44 -67.51 35.95
N GLU A 22 -35.73 -67.84 36.08
CA GLU A 22 -36.78 -67.21 35.27
C GLU A 22 -36.98 -65.71 35.64
N ASN A 23 -36.91 -65.38 36.94
CA ASN A 23 -37.05 -63.99 37.42
C ASN A 23 -35.84 -63.09 37.09
N GLU A 24 -34.63 -63.64 37.00
CA GLU A 24 -33.45 -62.88 36.55
C GLU A 24 -33.48 -62.59 35.05
N ASN A 25 -33.94 -63.55 34.24
CA ASN A 25 -34.06 -63.38 32.79
C ASN A 25 -35.13 -62.36 32.37
N GLU A 26 -36.25 -62.24 33.10
CA GLU A 26 -37.24 -61.18 32.85
C GLU A 26 -36.71 -59.79 33.23
N LYS A 27 -35.96 -59.67 34.33
CA LYS A 27 -35.34 -58.40 34.75
C LYS A 27 -34.22 -57.94 33.82
N GLU A 28 -33.46 -58.86 33.22
CA GLU A 28 -32.45 -58.50 32.20
C GLU A 28 -33.11 -58.03 30.89
N LYS A 29 -34.19 -58.68 30.44
CA LYS A 29 -34.93 -58.27 29.23
C LYS A 29 -35.61 -56.90 29.39
N GLU A 30 -36.12 -56.58 30.58
CA GLU A 30 -36.66 -55.24 30.87
C GLU A 30 -35.58 -54.15 30.94
N LYS A 31 -34.39 -54.47 31.48
CA LYS A 31 -33.24 -53.56 31.47
C LYS A 31 -32.74 -53.30 30.06
N GLU A 32 -32.60 -54.32 29.21
CA GLU A 32 -32.20 -54.12 27.80
C GLU A 32 -33.20 -53.26 27.01
N LYS A 33 -34.51 -53.45 27.22
CA LYS A 33 -35.53 -52.62 26.56
C LYS A 33 -35.48 -51.14 26.99
N LYS A 34 -35.30 -50.87 28.29
CA LYS A 34 -35.13 -49.49 28.81
C LYS A 34 -33.82 -48.85 28.34
N THR A 35 -32.76 -49.64 28.16
CA THR A 35 -31.47 -49.12 27.68
C THR A 35 -31.55 -48.74 26.20
N LYS A 36 -32.17 -49.60 25.36
CA LYS A 36 -32.40 -49.32 23.93
C LYS A 36 -33.37 -48.16 23.67
N SER A 37 -34.39 -47.94 24.51
CA SER A 37 -35.26 -46.76 24.36
C SER A 37 -34.55 -45.46 24.72
N ASN A 38 -33.71 -45.48 25.76
CA ASN A 38 -32.93 -44.31 26.19
C ASN A 38 -31.81 -43.95 25.22
N GLU A 39 -31.19 -44.92 24.54
CA GLU A 39 -30.22 -44.67 23.47
C GLU A 39 -30.89 -44.02 22.25
N ASN A 40 -32.02 -44.57 21.78
CA ASN A 40 -32.77 -43.99 20.66
C ASN A 40 -33.27 -42.56 20.94
N GLU A 41 -33.62 -42.23 22.18
CA GLU A 41 -34.06 -40.88 22.55
C GLU A 41 -32.87 -39.90 22.66
N LYS A 42 -31.69 -40.38 23.09
CA LYS A 42 -30.46 -39.59 23.10
C LYS A 42 -29.95 -39.32 21.68
N ASP A 43 -30.02 -40.29 20.78
CA ASP A 43 -29.58 -40.13 19.40
C ASP A 43 -30.48 -39.18 18.60
N LYS A 44 -31.81 -39.21 18.82
CA LYS A 44 -32.74 -38.21 18.26
C LYS A 44 -32.50 -36.80 18.80
N LYS A 45 -32.17 -36.64 20.09
CA LYS A 45 -31.83 -35.33 20.66
C LYS A 45 -30.48 -34.82 20.14
N LYS A 46 -29.53 -35.72 19.84
CA LYS A 46 -28.23 -35.37 19.24
C LYS A 46 -28.36 -34.97 17.77
N SER A 47 -29.17 -35.67 16.97
CA SER A 47 -29.40 -35.30 15.56
C SER A 47 -30.10 -33.95 15.43
N ASN A 48 -31.16 -33.71 16.23
CA ASN A 48 -31.88 -32.44 16.22
C ASN A 48 -31.02 -31.25 16.70
N LYS A 49 -30.04 -31.50 17.59
CA LYS A 49 -29.09 -30.47 18.03
C LYS A 49 -28.07 -30.15 16.94
N ASN A 50 -27.54 -31.16 16.25
CA ASN A 50 -26.61 -30.98 15.14
C ASN A 50 -27.28 -30.31 13.93
N GLU A 51 -28.56 -30.59 13.65
CA GLU A 51 -29.30 -29.91 12.58
C GLU A 51 -29.50 -28.42 12.88
N LYS A 52 -29.87 -28.07 14.12
CA LYS A 52 -30.01 -26.66 14.55
C LYS A 52 -28.66 -25.92 14.59
N GLU A 53 -27.58 -26.58 14.98
CA GLU A 53 -26.24 -25.99 14.93
C GLU A 53 -25.79 -25.75 13.48
N ASN A 54 -26.08 -26.67 12.56
CA ASN A 54 -25.79 -26.50 11.12
C ASN A 54 -26.66 -25.41 10.46
N GLU A 55 -27.92 -25.24 10.86
CA GLU A 55 -28.77 -24.13 10.38
C GLU A 55 -28.27 -22.78 10.87
N ASN A 56 -27.91 -22.67 12.16
CA ASN A 56 -27.33 -21.45 12.73
C ASN A 56 -25.97 -21.09 12.10
N GLU A 57 -25.14 -22.09 11.73
CA GLU A 57 -23.90 -21.83 10.98
C GLU A 57 -24.18 -21.34 9.55
N LYS A 58 -25.18 -21.91 8.87
CA LYS A 58 -25.57 -21.45 7.53
C LYS A 58 -26.12 -20.03 7.54
N GLU A 59 -26.92 -19.67 8.54
CA GLU A 59 -27.43 -18.31 8.71
C GLU A 59 -26.29 -17.32 8.99
N LYS A 60 -25.34 -17.65 9.87
CA LYS A 60 -24.15 -16.82 10.11
C LYS A 60 -23.27 -16.65 8.88
N VAL A 61 -23.12 -17.70 8.06
CA VAL A 61 -22.36 -17.61 6.80
C VAL A 61 -23.09 -16.71 5.79
N GLN A 62 -24.42 -16.79 5.70
CA GLN A 62 -25.21 -15.91 4.84
C GLN A 62 -25.21 -14.45 5.32
N GLU A 63 -25.23 -14.22 6.63
CA GLU A 63 -25.18 -12.90 7.23
C GLU A 63 -23.81 -12.24 7.01
N ASN A 64 -22.73 -12.99 7.21
CA ASN A 64 -21.37 -12.57 6.85
C ASN A 64 -21.21 -12.30 5.33
N GLN A 65 -21.82 -13.12 4.47
CA GLN A 65 -21.80 -12.87 3.02
C GLN A 65 -22.53 -11.58 2.65
N LYS A 66 -23.67 -11.29 3.27
CA LYS A 66 -24.40 -10.03 3.07
C LYS A 66 -23.62 -8.82 3.58
N GLU A 67 -22.96 -8.92 4.74
CA GLU A 67 -22.09 -7.85 5.23
C GLU A 67 -20.93 -7.55 4.27
N ILE A 68 -20.31 -8.60 3.72
CA ILE A 68 -19.26 -8.47 2.71
C ILE A 68 -19.80 -7.84 1.42
N GLU A 69 -20.98 -8.23 0.95
CA GLU A 69 -21.61 -7.63 -0.24
C GLU A 69 -21.92 -6.14 -0.03
N ILE A 70 -22.44 -5.78 1.14
CA ILE A 70 -22.71 -4.38 1.52
C ILE A 70 -21.41 -3.57 1.60
N GLU A 71 -20.32 -4.16 2.10
CA GLU A 71 -19.01 -3.50 2.18
C GLU A 71 -18.41 -3.31 0.78
N ILE A 72 -18.53 -4.29 -0.12
CA ILE A 72 -18.16 -4.20 -1.53
C ILE A 72 -18.98 -3.12 -2.24
N GLU A 73 -20.28 -3.02 -1.96
CA GLU A 73 -21.16 -2.03 -2.58
C GLU A 73 -20.86 -0.61 -2.08
N LYS A 74 -20.55 -0.45 -0.79
CA LYS A 74 -20.03 0.81 -0.22
C LYS A 74 -18.65 1.19 -0.78
N GLU A 75 -17.78 0.22 -1.04
CA GLU A 75 -16.50 0.46 -1.71
C GLU A 75 -16.70 0.87 -3.17
N LYS A 76 -17.63 0.22 -3.91
CA LYS A 76 -18.01 0.61 -5.28
C LYS A 76 -18.67 2.00 -5.35
N GLU A 77 -19.46 2.38 -4.35
CA GLU A 77 -20.02 3.73 -4.24
C GLU A 77 -18.96 4.77 -3.86
N LYS A 78 -17.92 4.39 -3.10
CA LYS A 78 -16.73 5.22 -2.88
C LYS A 78 -15.88 5.35 -4.15
N GLU A 79 -15.69 4.28 -4.91
CA GLU A 79 -15.00 4.28 -6.21
C GLU A 79 -15.75 5.11 -7.26
N LYS A 80 -17.08 5.21 -7.18
CA LYS A 80 -17.85 6.15 -8.02
C LYS A 80 -17.65 7.63 -7.65
N LYS A 81 -17.18 7.91 -6.42
CA LYS A 81 -16.87 9.28 -5.95
C LYS A 81 -15.40 9.67 -6.14
N GLU A 82 -14.49 8.70 -6.16
CA GLU A 82 -13.12 8.90 -6.66
C GLU A 82 -13.17 8.98 -8.19
N GLY A 83 -12.53 9.98 -8.79
CA GLY A 83 -12.52 10.12 -10.26
C GLY A 83 -12.04 8.85 -10.95
N THR A 84 -12.53 8.58 -12.16
CA THR A 84 -12.04 7.44 -12.94
C THR A 84 -10.53 7.57 -13.15
N ILE A 85 -9.76 6.57 -12.71
CA ILE A 85 -8.30 6.52 -12.92
C ILE A 85 -8.00 6.74 -14.41
N GLN A 86 -7.19 7.75 -14.71
CA GLN A 86 -6.90 8.11 -16.09
C GLN A 86 -6.14 6.99 -16.80
N THR A 87 -6.57 6.63 -18.02
CA THR A 87 -5.90 5.65 -18.87
C THR A 87 -5.11 6.33 -19.99
N ILE A 88 -3.88 5.89 -20.22
CA ILE A 88 -2.93 6.38 -21.21
C ILE A 88 -2.71 5.27 -22.25
N ASN A 89 -3.10 5.53 -23.50
CA ASN A 89 -3.07 4.54 -24.58
C ASN A 89 -1.98 4.81 -25.64
N ILE A 90 -1.15 5.85 -25.47
CA ILE A 90 -0.13 6.23 -26.47
C ILE A 90 1.00 5.20 -26.63
N PHE A 91 1.01 4.15 -25.80
CA PHE A 91 1.98 3.05 -25.80
C PHE A 91 1.31 1.68 -25.99
N GLN A 92 0.03 1.64 -26.38
CA GLN A 92 -0.76 0.40 -26.41
C GLN A 92 -0.22 -0.65 -27.38
N ASP A 93 0.55 -0.24 -28.39
CA ASP A 93 1.15 -1.11 -29.40
C ASP A 93 2.59 -1.52 -29.04
N GLU A 94 3.13 -1.00 -27.94
CA GLU A 94 4.49 -1.28 -27.46
C GLU A 94 4.48 -2.45 -26.46
N GLU A 95 5.48 -3.35 -26.54
CA GLU A 95 5.66 -4.44 -25.57
C GLU A 95 6.23 -3.94 -24.22
N SER A 96 7.10 -2.94 -24.31
CA SER A 96 7.79 -2.28 -23.20
C SER A 96 8.02 -0.80 -23.53
N VAL A 97 8.31 -0.02 -22.49
CA VAL A 97 8.64 1.41 -22.62
C VAL A 97 9.80 1.73 -21.71
N LYS A 98 10.53 2.81 -22.02
CA LYS A 98 11.59 3.30 -21.12
C LYS A 98 11.08 4.34 -20.14
N LEU A 99 11.21 4.05 -18.85
CA LEU A 99 10.95 4.99 -17.76
C LEU A 99 12.26 5.68 -17.36
N GLN A 100 12.36 6.97 -17.65
CA GLN A 100 13.43 7.84 -17.20
C GLN A 100 13.05 8.47 -15.86
N ILE A 101 13.98 8.49 -14.90
CA ILE A 101 13.72 8.92 -13.53
C ILE A 101 14.64 10.09 -13.18
N ALA A 102 14.07 11.16 -12.62
CA ALA A 102 14.82 12.30 -12.11
C ALA A 102 14.08 12.94 -10.92
N SER A 103 14.82 13.50 -9.95
CA SER A 103 14.25 14.23 -8.81
C SER A 103 15.25 15.21 -8.22
N ASP A 104 14.78 16.07 -7.31
CA ASP A 104 15.61 16.99 -6.55
C ASP A 104 16.41 17.92 -7.49
N MET A 105 15.71 18.48 -8.48
CA MET A 105 16.31 19.43 -9.44
C MET A 105 16.62 20.77 -8.81
N HIS A 106 15.84 21.17 -7.79
CA HIS A 106 15.94 22.42 -7.06
C HIS A 106 16.11 23.65 -7.96
N LEU A 107 15.24 23.81 -8.96
CA LEU A 107 15.30 24.94 -9.89
C LEU A 107 15.20 26.30 -9.18
N GLU A 108 14.48 26.35 -8.05
CA GLU A 108 14.33 27.52 -7.19
C GLU A 108 15.64 27.98 -6.50
N MET A 109 16.67 27.13 -6.52
CA MET A 109 17.99 27.44 -5.97
C MET A 109 18.96 28.00 -7.02
N LEU A 110 18.55 28.04 -8.29
CA LEU A 110 19.35 28.60 -9.39
C LEU A 110 19.22 30.13 -9.39
N ARG A 111 20.36 30.83 -9.25
CA ARG A 111 20.39 32.27 -8.96
C ARG A 111 20.43 33.19 -10.18
N LYS A 112 20.70 32.66 -11.39
CA LYS A 112 20.86 33.46 -12.60
C LYS A 112 19.94 32.95 -13.71
N GLU A 113 19.19 33.85 -14.33
CA GLU A 113 18.34 33.55 -15.49
C GLU A 113 19.12 32.96 -16.68
N GLU A 114 20.37 33.39 -16.85
CA GLU A 114 21.29 32.89 -17.88
C GLU A 114 21.74 31.44 -17.62
N GLU A 115 21.78 31.00 -16.35
CA GLU A 115 22.03 29.60 -16.01
C GLU A 115 20.78 28.75 -16.30
N LEU A 116 19.56 29.29 -16.15
CA LEU A 116 18.32 28.51 -16.33
C LEU A 116 18.15 27.94 -17.74
N LEU A 117 18.47 28.67 -18.82
CA LEU A 117 18.20 28.19 -20.18
C LEU A 117 19.23 27.17 -20.69
N GLU A 118 20.52 27.33 -20.37
CA GLU A 118 21.59 26.43 -20.80
C GLU A 118 21.82 25.26 -19.82
N TYR A 119 21.59 25.45 -18.51
CA TYR A 119 21.59 24.32 -17.56
C TYR A 119 20.34 23.47 -17.70
N SER A 120 19.12 24.04 -17.79
CA SER A 120 17.88 23.23 -17.79
C SER A 120 17.82 22.22 -18.92
N GLN A 121 18.34 22.58 -20.10
CA GLN A 121 18.39 21.71 -21.27
C GLN A 121 19.28 20.49 -21.08
N ASN A 122 20.28 20.58 -20.19
CA ASN A 122 21.23 19.51 -19.93
C ASN A 122 20.95 18.76 -18.62
N LEU A 123 20.04 19.24 -17.77
CA LEU A 123 19.68 18.56 -16.53
C LEU A 123 19.11 17.18 -16.81
N ILE A 124 18.25 17.06 -17.82
CA ILE A 124 17.67 15.78 -18.21
C ILE A 124 17.84 15.63 -19.71
N GLN A 125 18.56 14.58 -20.11
CA GLN A 125 18.80 14.25 -21.51
C GLN A 125 17.86 13.12 -21.90
N ALA A 126 16.93 13.40 -22.81
CA ALA A 126 15.84 12.49 -23.12
C ALA A 126 16.34 11.17 -23.73
N LYS A 127 16.14 10.07 -22.97
CA LYS A 127 16.38 8.68 -23.37
C LYS A 127 15.19 7.75 -23.08
N GLY A 128 14.23 8.21 -22.28
CA GLY A 128 13.00 7.49 -21.96
C GLY A 128 11.79 7.91 -22.82
N ASP A 129 10.81 7.02 -22.89
CA ASP A 129 9.47 7.33 -23.42
C ASP A 129 8.62 8.10 -22.40
N ILE A 130 8.76 7.71 -21.13
CA ILE A 130 8.08 8.27 -19.97
C ILE A 130 9.14 8.90 -19.08
N LEU A 131 8.96 10.16 -18.71
CA LEU A 131 9.77 10.82 -17.66
C LEU A 131 8.99 10.85 -16.35
N ALA A 132 9.59 10.39 -15.25
CA ALA A 132 9.07 10.53 -13.91
C ALA A 132 9.93 11.51 -13.10
N LEU A 133 9.33 12.65 -12.76
CA LEU A 133 9.88 13.72 -11.93
C LEU A 133 9.41 13.53 -10.48
N LEU A 134 10.30 13.05 -9.61
CA LEU A 134 9.95 12.53 -8.27
C LEU A 134 10.04 13.58 -7.15
N GLY A 135 9.56 14.79 -7.40
CA GLY A 135 9.52 15.88 -6.41
C GLY A 135 10.81 16.67 -6.29
N ASP A 136 10.72 17.81 -5.60
CA ASP A 136 11.78 18.81 -5.44
C ASP A 136 12.34 19.28 -6.79
N ILE A 137 11.43 19.46 -7.75
CA ILE A 137 11.73 19.96 -9.08
C ILE A 137 11.94 21.48 -9.04
N GLY A 138 11.06 22.19 -8.35
CA GLY A 138 11.19 23.64 -8.17
C GLY A 138 9.96 24.29 -7.56
N ASP A 139 9.95 25.63 -7.53
CA ASP A 139 8.81 26.42 -7.06
C ASP A 139 7.77 26.61 -8.19
N PRO A 140 6.55 26.05 -8.10
CA PRO A 140 5.52 26.18 -9.14
C PRO A 140 5.02 27.63 -9.37
N PHE A 141 5.37 28.56 -8.48
CA PHE A 141 5.04 29.98 -8.63
C PHE A 141 6.14 30.78 -9.36
N GLN A 142 7.24 30.14 -9.73
CA GLN A 142 8.28 30.74 -10.57
C GLN A 142 8.19 30.23 -12.00
N ASP A 143 8.42 31.13 -12.96
CA ASP A 143 8.36 30.81 -14.39
C ASP A 143 9.32 29.69 -14.78
N GLY A 144 10.46 29.57 -14.08
CA GLY A 144 11.44 28.51 -14.29
C GLY A 144 10.85 27.09 -14.19
N TYR A 145 9.87 26.87 -13.30
CA TYR A 145 9.21 25.56 -13.16
C TYR A 145 8.38 25.21 -14.39
N ALA A 146 7.51 26.13 -14.82
CA ALA A 146 6.68 25.92 -16.01
C ALA A 146 7.53 25.81 -17.28
N ASN A 147 8.53 26.68 -17.44
CA ASN A 147 9.45 26.66 -18.57
C ASN A 147 10.24 25.35 -18.65
N PHE A 148 10.65 24.79 -17.51
CA PHE A 148 11.32 23.49 -17.47
C PHE A 148 10.40 22.35 -17.95
N LEU A 149 9.17 22.28 -17.46
CA LEU A 149 8.21 21.27 -17.90
C LEU A 149 7.86 21.42 -19.39
N ILE A 150 7.68 22.65 -19.87
CA ILE A 150 7.48 22.94 -21.30
C ILE A 150 8.69 22.47 -22.11
N HIS A 151 9.91 22.74 -21.64
CA HIS A 151 11.11 22.28 -22.32
C HIS A 151 11.15 20.75 -22.45
N LEU A 152 10.94 20.02 -21.37
CA LEU A 152 10.92 18.55 -21.36
C LEU A 152 9.78 17.98 -22.21
N SER A 153 8.64 18.68 -22.28
CA SER A 153 7.50 18.26 -23.12
C SER A 153 7.82 18.20 -24.61
N ASN A 154 8.93 18.82 -25.05
CA ASN A 154 9.40 18.70 -26.43
C ASN A 154 10.02 17.33 -26.76
N SER A 155 10.44 16.57 -25.75
CA SER A 155 11.28 15.38 -25.93
C SER A 155 10.67 14.10 -25.36
N PHE A 156 9.74 14.20 -24.41
CA PHE A 156 9.05 13.05 -23.80
C PHE A 156 7.59 12.96 -24.23
N LYS A 157 7.10 11.74 -24.48
CA LYS A 157 5.69 11.49 -24.83
C LYS A 157 4.77 11.65 -23.61
N LEU A 158 5.23 11.23 -22.44
CA LEU A 158 4.54 11.31 -21.16
C LEU A 158 5.49 11.80 -20.06
N ILE A 159 5.06 12.80 -19.30
CA ILE A 159 5.79 13.30 -18.13
C ILE A 159 4.88 13.16 -16.91
N LEU A 160 5.38 12.46 -15.90
CA LEU A 160 4.72 12.28 -14.60
C LEU A 160 5.44 13.15 -13.59
N VAL A 161 4.72 14.00 -12.90
CA VAL A 161 5.26 14.93 -11.90
C VAL A 161 4.62 14.61 -10.57
N ILE A 162 5.40 14.42 -9.52
CA ILE A 162 4.88 14.38 -8.15
C ILE A 162 5.44 15.59 -7.39
N ALA A 163 4.77 15.99 -6.30
CA ALA A 163 5.33 16.99 -5.40
C ALA A 163 6.37 16.35 -4.47
N GLY A 164 7.43 17.10 -4.20
CA GLY A 164 8.30 16.92 -3.05
C GLY A 164 7.95 17.93 -1.95
N ASN A 165 8.80 18.07 -0.94
CA ASN A 165 8.57 19.03 0.13
C ASN A 165 8.92 20.47 -0.31
N HIS A 166 9.89 20.65 -1.22
CA HIS A 166 10.33 21.96 -1.68
C HIS A 166 9.32 22.69 -2.55
N GLU A 167 8.46 21.99 -3.31
CA GLU A 167 7.34 22.64 -4.03
C GLU A 167 6.48 23.47 -3.08
N TYR A 168 6.35 23.04 -1.82
CA TYR A 168 5.50 23.66 -0.80
C TYR A 168 6.19 24.77 0.02
N TYR A 169 7.49 24.98 -0.15
CA TYR A 169 8.22 25.92 0.68
C TYR A 169 7.92 27.38 0.30
N ARG A 170 7.71 28.22 1.30
CA ARG A 170 7.71 29.69 1.15
C ARG A 170 9.13 30.28 1.12
N ILE A 171 9.98 29.89 0.16
CA ILE A 171 11.41 30.30 0.11
C ILE A 171 11.59 31.73 -0.42
N HIS A 172 10.79 32.13 -1.41
CA HIS A 172 11.04 33.33 -2.22
C HIS A 172 10.05 34.47 -2.00
N SER A 173 9.34 34.48 -0.87
CA SER A 173 8.49 35.62 -0.54
C SER A 173 9.33 36.80 -0.02
N GLN A 174 9.99 37.50 -0.94
CA GLN A 174 10.32 38.91 -0.75
C GLN A 174 9.04 39.73 -0.43
N GLU A 175 7.89 39.18 -0.79
CA GLU A 175 6.58 39.64 -0.34
C GLU A 175 6.32 39.21 1.11
N LYS A 176 6.15 40.19 2.00
CA LYS A 176 5.70 39.98 3.40
C LYS A 176 4.31 39.32 3.51
N ASP A 177 3.71 38.91 2.40
CA ASP A 177 2.31 38.49 2.24
C ASP A 177 2.12 37.14 1.50
N ASP A 178 3.18 36.35 1.25
CA ASP A 178 3.01 35.02 0.63
C ASP A 178 2.09 34.14 1.50
N LYS A 179 0.91 33.88 0.94
CA LYS A 179 -0.20 33.16 1.55
C LYS A 179 -0.41 31.78 0.91
N ARG A 180 0.57 31.26 0.15
CA ARG A 180 0.46 29.96 -0.49
C ARG A 180 0.29 28.86 0.56
N THR A 181 -0.58 27.92 0.27
CA THR A 181 -0.79 26.71 1.06
C THR A 181 -0.38 25.50 0.23
N MET A 182 -0.31 24.33 0.85
CA MET A 182 -0.14 23.07 0.12
C MET A 182 -1.21 22.92 -0.98
N GLU A 183 -2.48 23.15 -0.63
CA GLU A 183 -3.60 23.09 -1.57
C GLU A 183 -3.42 24.07 -2.74
N SER A 184 -3.06 25.34 -2.49
CA SER A 184 -2.89 26.29 -3.59
C SER A 184 -1.69 25.95 -4.47
N THR A 185 -0.66 25.33 -3.90
CA THR A 185 0.54 24.87 -4.61
C THR A 185 0.22 23.68 -5.50
N GLU A 186 -0.54 22.71 -5.00
CA GLU A 186 -1.05 21.58 -5.78
C GLU A 186 -1.92 22.05 -6.94
N ARG A 187 -2.86 22.97 -6.68
CA ARG A 187 -3.69 23.56 -7.74
C ARG A 187 -2.83 24.26 -8.80
N LYS A 188 -1.85 25.06 -8.40
CA LYS A 188 -0.95 25.75 -9.34
C LYS A 188 -0.13 24.76 -10.17
N THR A 189 0.38 23.70 -9.55
CA THR A 189 1.13 22.64 -10.24
C THR A 189 0.26 21.90 -11.25
N GLN A 190 -0.96 21.53 -10.85
CA GLN A 190 -1.96 20.91 -11.72
C GLN A 190 -2.32 21.81 -12.90
N GLU A 191 -2.52 23.11 -12.67
CA GLU A 191 -2.79 24.09 -13.72
C GLU A 191 -1.66 24.15 -14.74
N ILE A 192 -0.40 24.26 -14.30
CA ILE A 192 0.78 24.26 -15.17
C ILE A 192 0.81 22.98 -16.02
N CYS A 193 0.69 21.80 -15.39
CA CYS A 193 0.73 20.53 -16.10
C CYS A 193 -0.39 20.43 -17.15
N SER A 194 -1.61 20.87 -16.81
CA SER A 194 -2.77 20.81 -17.70
C SER A 194 -2.70 21.75 -18.92
N GLN A 195 -1.92 22.83 -18.82
CA GLN A 195 -1.76 23.82 -19.89
C GLN A 195 -0.73 23.39 -20.94
N ILE A 196 0.12 22.41 -20.63
CA ILE A 196 1.11 21.87 -21.56
C ILE A 196 0.41 20.91 -22.52
N THR A 197 0.38 21.27 -23.80
CA THR A 197 -0.33 20.51 -24.85
C THR A 197 0.58 19.69 -25.75
N LYS A 198 1.89 19.99 -25.76
CA LYS A 198 2.84 19.35 -26.69
C LYS A 198 3.13 17.89 -26.33
N SER A 199 3.13 17.57 -25.04
CA SER A 199 3.12 16.21 -24.53
C SER A 199 2.10 16.09 -23.40
N LYS A 200 1.83 14.86 -22.97
CA LYS A 200 0.97 14.64 -21.82
C LYS A 200 1.78 14.82 -20.54
N VAL A 201 1.52 15.90 -19.80
CA VAL A 201 2.12 16.15 -18.48
C VAL A 201 1.05 15.92 -17.41
N ILE A 202 1.32 15.02 -16.48
CA ILE A 202 0.36 14.60 -15.46
C ILE A 202 0.98 14.82 -14.08
N PHE A 203 0.33 15.64 -13.27
CA PHE A 203 0.65 15.75 -11.86
C PHE A 203 -0.02 14.60 -11.09
N LEU A 204 0.77 13.82 -10.37
CA LEU A 204 0.35 12.68 -9.57
C LEU A 204 0.65 12.94 -8.09
N ASN A 205 -0.33 13.43 -7.34
CA ASN A 205 -0.18 13.64 -5.91
C ASN A 205 -1.28 12.93 -5.11
N THR A 206 -1.02 11.67 -4.76
CA THR A 206 -2.02 10.70 -4.29
C THR A 206 -3.03 10.35 -5.39
N GLU A 207 -2.49 10.17 -6.60
CA GLU A 207 -3.24 9.88 -7.83
C GLU A 207 -2.61 8.70 -8.57
N ALA A 208 -3.44 7.98 -9.31
CA ALA A 208 -3.04 6.83 -10.09
C ALA A 208 -3.33 7.03 -11.58
N ILE A 209 -2.55 6.38 -12.43
CA ILE A 209 -2.85 6.24 -13.85
C ILE A 209 -2.65 4.81 -14.31
N PHE A 210 -3.32 4.47 -15.41
CA PHE A 210 -3.07 3.26 -16.17
C PHE A 210 -2.32 3.59 -17.46
N VAL A 211 -1.22 2.90 -17.73
CA VAL A 211 -0.57 2.92 -19.05
C VAL A 211 -0.82 1.57 -19.72
N LYS A 212 -1.50 1.60 -20.87
CA LYS A 212 -1.74 0.40 -21.68
C LYS A 212 -0.53 0.12 -22.54
N LEU A 213 -0.07 -1.13 -22.49
CA LEU A 213 0.92 -1.75 -23.37
C LEU A 213 0.25 -2.92 -24.08
N GLN A 214 0.92 -3.50 -25.08
CA GLN A 214 0.33 -4.53 -25.95
C GLN A 214 -0.29 -5.71 -25.18
N ASN A 215 0.41 -6.19 -24.14
CA ASN A 215 0.04 -7.43 -23.44
C ASN A 215 -0.27 -7.23 -21.94
N ARG A 216 -0.15 -6.00 -21.42
CA ARG A 216 -0.26 -5.70 -19.99
C ARG A 216 -0.64 -4.25 -19.75
N THR A 217 -1.06 -3.96 -18.51
CA THR A 217 -1.30 -2.60 -18.04
C THR A 217 -0.31 -2.28 -16.92
N LEU A 218 0.32 -1.11 -16.99
CA LEU A 218 1.06 -0.55 -15.86
C LEU A 218 0.10 0.30 -15.03
N ARG A 219 -0.08 -0.02 -13.75
CA ARG A 219 -0.65 0.90 -12.78
C ARG A 219 0.48 1.70 -12.16
N ILE A 220 0.51 3.00 -12.40
CA ILE A 220 1.53 3.89 -11.86
C ILE A 220 0.88 4.76 -10.79
N LEU A 221 1.42 4.70 -9.58
CA LEU A 221 0.98 5.50 -8.43
C LEU A 221 1.96 6.63 -8.18
N GLY A 222 1.49 7.85 -7.96
CA GLY A 222 2.34 8.98 -7.57
C GLY A 222 1.83 9.67 -6.31
N THR A 223 2.72 9.92 -5.34
CA THR A 223 2.40 10.67 -4.11
C THR A 223 3.68 11.16 -3.43
N THR A 224 3.62 12.25 -2.67
CA THR A 224 4.77 12.73 -1.87
C THR A 224 5.26 11.69 -0.84
N LEU A 225 4.34 10.81 -0.39
CA LEU A 225 4.48 9.81 0.68
C LEU A 225 4.66 10.38 2.09
N TRP A 226 5.43 11.45 2.27
CA TRP A 226 5.84 11.95 3.60
C TRP A 226 6.54 10.86 4.44
N SER A 227 6.80 11.13 5.72
CA SER A 227 7.58 10.23 6.57
C SER A 227 6.88 9.82 7.86
N HIS A 228 7.13 8.58 8.27
CA HIS A 228 6.84 8.07 9.60
C HIS A 228 7.95 8.44 10.58
N ILE A 229 7.61 9.27 11.56
CA ILE A 229 8.55 9.77 12.56
C ILE A 229 8.22 9.13 13.92
N PRO A 230 9.09 8.24 14.46
CA PRO A 230 8.85 7.64 15.76
C PRO A 230 8.91 8.69 16.88
N SER A 231 8.23 8.43 18.01
CA SER A 231 8.08 9.40 19.11
C SER A 231 9.40 9.98 19.62
N ASN A 232 10.47 9.17 19.68
CA ASN A 232 11.79 9.60 20.12
C ASN A 232 12.51 10.51 19.10
N ALA A 233 12.10 10.52 17.83
CA ALA A 233 12.68 11.33 16.78
C ALA A 233 11.98 12.69 16.58
N LYS A 234 10.71 12.82 17.01
CA LYS A 234 9.86 13.99 16.74
C LYS A 234 10.51 15.34 17.03
N LEU A 235 11.08 15.50 18.24
CA LEU A 235 11.70 16.76 18.65
C LEU A 235 12.91 17.11 17.77
N LYS A 236 13.73 16.11 17.43
CA LYS A 236 14.93 16.32 16.62
C LYS A 236 14.55 16.61 15.17
N VAL A 237 13.63 15.84 14.59
CA VAL A 237 13.15 16.05 13.22
C VAL A 237 12.46 17.40 13.07
N GLY A 238 11.56 17.74 14.00
CA GLY A 238 10.80 18.99 14.02
C GLY A 238 11.68 20.25 14.07
N SER A 239 12.85 20.16 14.70
CA SER A 239 13.80 21.27 14.76
C SER A 239 14.76 21.33 13.57
N CYS A 240 15.07 20.19 12.94
CA CYS A 240 16.07 20.11 11.87
C CYS A 240 15.52 20.53 10.50
N LEU A 241 14.31 20.10 10.13
CA LEU A 241 13.78 20.37 8.78
C LEU A 241 13.19 21.77 8.63
N ASN A 242 13.38 22.35 7.44
CA ASN A 242 12.73 23.60 7.05
C ASN A 242 11.23 23.43 6.75
N ASP A 243 10.78 22.21 6.51
CA ASP A 243 9.36 21.86 6.27
C ASP A 243 8.45 22.53 7.30
N TYR A 244 8.75 22.36 8.58
CA TYR A 244 7.96 22.85 9.71
C TYR A 244 8.09 24.36 9.95
N ARG A 245 8.86 25.06 9.11
CA ARG A 245 9.00 26.52 9.11
C ARG A 245 8.44 27.15 7.83
N MET A 246 8.54 26.44 6.71
CA MET A 246 8.30 27.00 5.37
C MET A 246 7.02 26.49 4.71
N ILE A 247 6.45 25.38 5.19
CA ILE A 247 5.24 24.78 4.61
C ILE A 247 4.02 25.15 5.44
N TYR A 248 2.93 25.47 4.75
CA TYR A 248 1.69 25.93 5.36
C TYR A 248 0.48 25.14 4.84
N LEU A 249 -0.31 24.59 5.77
CA LEU A 249 -1.57 23.91 5.46
C LEU A 249 -2.68 24.91 5.15
N THR A 250 -2.73 26.00 5.92
CA THR A 250 -3.61 27.15 5.69
C THR A 250 -2.77 28.41 5.74
N LYS A 251 -3.33 29.55 5.33
CA LYS A 251 -2.63 30.84 5.33
C LYS A 251 -1.90 31.14 6.65
N ASN A 252 -2.47 30.69 7.77
CA ASN A 252 -1.99 30.97 9.13
C ASN A 252 -1.55 29.72 9.92
N LYS A 253 -1.53 28.52 9.33
CA LYS A 253 -1.12 27.28 10.00
C LYS A 253 0.06 26.64 9.26
N GLN A 254 1.24 26.68 9.87
CA GLN A 254 2.40 25.89 9.45
C GLN A 254 2.13 24.40 9.63
N ILE A 255 2.73 23.57 8.78
CA ILE A 255 2.68 22.12 8.95
C ILE A 255 3.48 21.71 10.19
N THR A 256 2.99 20.69 10.90
CA THR A 256 3.67 20.09 12.05
C THR A 256 4.16 18.68 11.73
N VAL A 257 5.00 18.13 12.62
CA VAL A 257 5.42 16.72 12.55
C VAL A 257 4.21 15.80 12.54
N GLU A 258 3.22 16.07 13.39
CA GLU A 258 1.94 15.35 13.46
C GLU A 258 1.18 15.39 12.12
N ASP A 259 1.08 16.57 11.50
CA ASP A 259 0.40 16.70 10.21
C ASP A 259 1.12 15.87 9.11
N THR A 260 2.47 15.91 9.04
CA THR A 260 3.23 15.10 8.06
C THR A 260 3.08 13.60 8.30
N MET A 261 2.98 13.13 9.55
CA MET A 261 2.69 11.73 9.85
C MET A 261 1.27 11.33 9.47
N GLU A 262 0.29 12.24 9.61
CA GLU A 262 -1.08 11.99 9.15
C GLU A 262 -1.11 11.83 7.63
N LEU A 263 -0.44 12.72 6.90
CA LEU A 263 -0.28 12.63 5.44
C LEU A 263 0.41 11.31 5.06
N PHE A 264 1.47 10.92 5.76
CA PHE A 264 2.12 9.63 5.55
C PHE A 264 1.18 8.45 5.71
N ASN A 265 0.38 8.41 6.77
CA ASN A 265 -0.56 7.33 7.00
C ASN A 265 -1.66 7.28 5.91
N LYS A 266 -2.12 8.44 5.43
CA LYS A 266 -3.05 8.54 4.30
C LYS A 266 -2.42 8.00 3.03
N ASN A 267 -1.22 8.46 2.67
CA ASN A 267 -0.52 8.03 1.45
C ASN A 267 -0.20 6.52 1.48
N LYS A 268 0.29 6.02 2.61
CA LYS A 268 0.55 4.60 2.83
C LYS A 268 -0.72 3.75 2.64
N THR A 269 -1.82 4.16 3.26
CA THR A 269 -3.11 3.44 3.16
C THR A 269 -3.63 3.45 1.73
N TRP A 270 -3.51 4.58 1.04
CA TRP A 270 -3.89 4.72 -0.37
C TRP A 270 -3.05 3.82 -1.29
N ILE A 271 -1.72 3.76 -1.12
CA ILE A 271 -0.87 2.82 -1.85
C ILE A 271 -1.31 1.37 -1.57
N GLN A 272 -1.54 1.02 -0.29
CA GLN A 272 -1.98 -0.33 0.09
C GLN A 272 -3.30 -0.72 -0.58
N LYS A 273 -4.28 0.19 -0.65
CA LYS A 273 -5.54 -0.02 -1.38
C LYS A 273 -5.27 -0.43 -2.83
N HIS A 274 -4.47 0.34 -3.56
CA HIS A 274 -4.11 0.02 -4.95
C HIS A 274 -3.29 -1.26 -5.09
N GLN A 275 -2.46 -1.65 -4.10
CA GLN A 275 -1.79 -2.96 -4.11
C GLN A 275 -2.82 -4.11 -4.09
N TYR A 276 -3.88 -3.98 -3.30
CA TYR A 276 -4.93 -5.01 -3.23
C TYR A 276 -5.78 -5.03 -4.51
N GLU A 277 -6.20 -3.88 -5.02
CA GLU A 277 -6.93 -3.78 -6.28
C GLU A 277 -6.13 -4.37 -7.45
N SER A 278 -4.85 -4.00 -7.57
CA SER A 278 -3.93 -4.50 -8.61
C SER A 278 -3.70 -6.01 -8.54
N ALA A 279 -3.88 -6.62 -7.35
CA ALA A 279 -3.77 -8.06 -7.19
C ALA A 279 -4.95 -8.82 -7.83
N LEU A 280 -6.09 -8.15 -8.03
CA LEU A 280 -7.30 -8.71 -8.62
C LEU A 280 -7.27 -8.65 -10.16
N VAL A 281 -6.47 -7.76 -10.73
CA VAL A 281 -6.36 -7.56 -12.18
C VAL A 281 -5.26 -8.45 -12.76
N LYS A 282 -5.59 -9.20 -13.82
CA LYS A 282 -4.62 -10.02 -14.57
C LYS A 282 -3.75 -9.11 -15.45
N ASN A 283 -2.49 -9.50 -15.66
CA ASN A 283 -1.53 -8.79 -16.51
C ASN A 283 -1.41 -7.30 -16.15
N GLU A 284 -1.51 -6.97 -14.86
CA GLU A 284 -1.23 -5.64 -14.35
C GLU A 284 0.08 -5.66 -13.55
N GLU A 285 0.94 -4.68 -13.81
CA GLU A 285 2.15 -4.41 -13.04
C GLU A 285 2.00 -3.11 -12.28
N LEU A 286 2.59 -3.06 -11.08
CA LEU A 286 2.49 -1.93 -10.19
C LEU A 286 3.83 -1.20 -10.10
N ILE A 287 3.80 0.11 -10.33
CA ILE A 287 4.93 1.02 -10.15
C ILE A 287 4.51 2.08 -9.14
N VAL A 288 5.36 2.33 -8.13
CA VAL A 288 5.11 3.36 -7.12
C VAL A 288 6.19 4.43 -7.25
N LEU A 289 5.75 5.67 -7.40
CA LEU A 289 6.59 6.86 -7.49
C LEU A 289 6.33 7.70 -6.23
N THR A 290 7.36 7.88 -5.41
CA THR A 290 7.26 8.69 -4.19
C THR A 290 8.36 9.73 -4.12
N HIS A 291 8.19 10.80 -3.35
CA HIS A 291 9.32 11.69 -3.07
C HIS A 291 10.15 11.11 -1.93
N HIS A 292 9.52 10.81 -0.79
CA HIS A 292 10.19 10.18 0.35
C HIS A 292 10.49 8.70 0.09
N SER A 293 11.59 8.20 0.68
CA SER A 293 12.04 6.83 0.43
C SER A 293 11.26 5.78 1.25
N PRO A 294 10.91 4.61 0.67
CA PRO A 294 10.19 3.53 1.36
C PRO A 294 11.13 2.59 2.14
N SER A 295 12.40 2.94 2.31
CA SER A 295 13.36 2.17 3.09
C SER A 295 14.28 3.07 3.90
N LEU A 296 14.69 2.59 5.07
CA LEU A 296 15.75 3.20 5.88
C LEU A 296 17.14 2.62 5.59
N LYS A 297 17.22 1.53 4.80
CA LYS A 297 18.45 0.78 4.57
C LYS A 297 18.89 0.96 3.12
N ASN A 298 20.16 1.32 2.90
CA ASN A 298 20.78 1.47 1.58
C ASN A 298 20.13 2.52 0.66
N THR A 299 19.38 3.47 1.21
CA THR A 299 18.62 4.51 0.48
C THR A 299 19.06 5.93 0.83
N SER A 300 20.12 6.06 1.63
CA SER A 300 20.77 7.32 1.99
C SER A 300 22.29 7.12 2.00
N ASP A 301 23.05 8.23 1.99
CA ASP A 301 24.51 8.16 2.08
C ASP A 301 24.91 7.38 3.35
N PRO A 302 25.78 6.35 3.26
CA PRO A 302 26.18 5.52 4.39
C PRO A 302 26.68 6.30 5.61
N LYS A 303 27.23 7.52 5.44
CA LYS A 303 27.65 8.36 6.59
C LYS A 303 26.49 8.82 7.47
N TYR A 304 25.27 8.83 6.92
CA TYR A 304 24.05 9.20 7.62
C TYR A 304 23.27 8.00 8.10
N GLU A 305 23.70 6.76 7.81
CA GLU A 305 22.96 5.57 8.20
C GLU A 305 22.77 5.51 9.73
N ASN A 306 21.59 5.03 10.17
CA ASN A 306 21.17 4.96 11.57
C ASN A 306 21.05 6.30 12.33
N GLN A 307 21.18 7.45 11.66
CA GLN A 307 20.89 8.73 12.30
C GLN A 307 19.38 8.88 12.54
N ILE A 308 19.01 9.38 13.73
CA ILE A 308 17.61 9.55 14.12
C ILE A 308 16.83 10.49 13.18
N THR A 309 17.54 11.43 12.53
CA THR A 309 16.99 12.35 11.55
C THR A 309 16.63 11.68 10.22
N ASN A 310 17.09 10.47 9.93
CA ASN A 310 16.72 9.75 8.70
C ASN A 310 15.22 9.45 8.63
N HIS A 311 14.54 9.39 9.78
CA HIS A 311 13.08 9.29 9.86
C HIS A 311 12.35 10.50 9.27
N ALA A 312 13.05 11.60 8.99
CA ALA A 312 12.49 12.73 8.28
C ALA A 312 12.43 12.46 6.77
N PHE A 313 13.36 11.66 6.24
CA PHE A 313 13.53 11.47 4.80
C PHE A 313 13.02 10.11 4.28
N SER A 314 12.86 9.15 5.18
CA SER A 314 12.71 7.75 4.84
C SER A 314 11.88 7.00 5.87
N SER A 315 11.08 6.03 5.41
CA SER A 315 10.22 5.20 6.27
C SER A 315 10.45 3.72 6.01
N ASN A 316 10.36 2.88 7.05
CA ASN A 316 10.44 1.43 6.84
C ASN A 316 9.10 0.88 6.33
N LEU A 317 8.97 0.74 5.01
CA LEU A 317 7.82 0.13 4.35
C LEU A 317 8.13 -1.26 3.77
N GLU A 318 9.15 -1.95 4.27
CA GLU A 318 9.59 -3.25 3.74
C GLU A 318 8.46 -4.29 3.64
N GLU A 319 7.56 -4.30 4.62
CA GLU A 319 6.39 -5.16 4.59
C GLU A 319 5.49 -4.93 3.37
N MET A 320 5.49 -3.75 2.74
CA MET A 320 4.67 -3.45 1.56
C MET A 320 5.21 -4.07 0.27
N TYR A 321 6.52 -4.25 0.15
CA TYR A 321 7.18 -4.81 -1.04
C TYR A 321 7.87 -6.16 -0.82
N LYS A 322 7.78 -6.73 0.38
CA LYS A 322 8.19 -8.11 0.66
C LYS A 322 7.10 -9.11 0.24
N ILE A 323 7.53 -10.24 -0.34
CA ILE A 323 6.68 -11.41 -0.54
C ILE A 323 6.44 -12.05 0.83
N GLY A 324 5.19 -12.02 1.31
CA GLY A 324 4.83 -12.70 2.55
C GLY A 324 4.84 -14.22 2.37
N PHE A 325 5.43 -14.95 3.33
CA PHE A 325 5.22 -16.39 3.44
C PHE A 325 3.80 -16.65 3.94
N PHE A 326 3.16 -17.64 3.32
CA PHE A 326 1.79 -18.09 3.48
C PHE A 326 1.23 -17.96 4.91
N GLY A 327 0.14 -17.21 5.05
CA GLY A 327 -0.80 -17.33 6.15
C GLY A 327 -2.21 -17.31 5.56
N PHE A 328 -3.02 -18.32 5.89
CA PHE A 328 -4.34 -18.69 5.33
C PHE A 328 -5.42 -17.57 5.27
N PHE A 329 -5.10 -16.34 5.67
CA PHE A 329 -6.05 -15.23 5.87
C PHE A 329 -5.58 -13.84 5.40
N LYS A 330 -4.41 -13.68 4.76
CA LYS A 330 -4.00 -12.36 4.23
C LYS A 330 -4.48 -12.15 2.79
N LYS A 331 -5.22 -11.05 2.54
CA LYS A 331 -5.60 -10.59 1.20
C LYS A 331 -4.37 -10.57 0.29
N LYS A 332 -4.48 -11.18 -0.90
CA LYS A 332 -3.42 -11.17 -1.91
C LYS A 332 -3.18 -9.72 -2.32
N LYS A 333 -1.93 -9.27 -2.29
CA LYS A 333 -1.52 -7.92 -2.73
C LYS A 333 -0.51 -8.02 -3.86
N ARG A 334 -0.54 -7.04 -4.77
CA ARG A 334 0.49 -6.87 -5.80
C ARG A 334 1.73 -6.25 -5.18
N ILE A 335 2.86 -6.92 -5.31
CA ILE A 335 4.16 -6.35 -4.99
C ILE A 335 4.54 -5.39 -6.13
N PRO A 336 4.95 -4.15 -5.83
CA PRO A 336 5.42 -3.24 -6.87
C PRO A 336 6.63 -3.83 -7.57
N LYS A 337 6.68 -3.77 -8.90
CA LYS A 337 7.89 -4.12 -9.65
C LYS A 337 8.99 -3.09 -9.38
N ILE A 338 8.61 -1.81 -9.34
CA ILE A 338 9.49 -0.67 -9.10
C ILE A 338 8.88 0.21 -8.01
N TRP A 339 9.74 0.69 -7.12
CA TRP A 339 9.44 1.80 -6.22
C TRP A 339 10.55 2.84 -6.32
N ALA A 340 10.28 3.93 -7.02
CA ALA A 340 11.25 4.99 -7.24
C ALA A 340 11.02 6.15 -6.24
N SER A 341 12.11 6.74 -5.75
CA SER A 341 12.08 7.84 -4.77
C SER A 341 13.17 8.90 -4.96
N GLY A 342 13.04 10.05 -4.28
CA GLY A 342 14.01 11.14 -4.21
C GLY A 342 14.40 11.51 -2.77
N HIS A 343 14.55 12.81 -2.50
CA HIS A 343 14.65 13.47 -1.18
C HIS A 343 15.93 13.21 -0.35
N THR A 344 16.55 12.04 -0.47
CA THR A 344 17.73 11.66 0.33
C THR A 344 19.05 12.19 -0.24
N HIS A 345 19.02 12.78 -1.43
CA HIS A 345 20.14 13.22 -2.25
C HIS A 345 21.20 12.11 -2.40
N TYR A 346 20.73 10.88 -2.55
CA TYR A 346 21.56 9.68 -2.66
C TYR A 346 21.02 8.74 -3.73
N ASN A 347 21.84 8.48 -4.75
CA ASN A 347 21.44 7.66 -5.88
C ASN A 347 21.66 6.18 -5.62
N PHE A 348 20.64 5.38 -5.92
CA PHE A 348 20.66 3.94 -5.74
C PHE A 348 19.79 3.24 -6.77
N HIS A 349 20.17 2.02 -7.11
CA HIS A 349 19.35 1.07 -7.85
C HIS A 349 19.62 -0.30 -7.23
N ILE A 350 18.70 -0.76 -6.39
CA ILE A 350 18.88 -1.99 -5.61
C ILE A 350 17.65 -2.87 -5.73
N ASP A 351 17.88 -4.17 -5.96
CA ASP A 351 16.82 -5.17 -5.85
C ASP A 351 16.59 -5.50 -4.38
N LYS A 352 15.39 -5.20 -3.86
CA LYS A 352 15.01 -5.50 -2.49
C LYS A 352 13.75 -6.36 -2.48
N ASN A 353 13.92 -7.66 -2.18
CA ASN A 353 12.91 -8.69 -2.37
C ASN A 353 12.53 -8.83 -3.85
N ALA A 354 11.28 -8.52 -4.21
CA ALA A 354 10.77 -8.60 -5.60
C ALA A 354 10.48 -7.21 -6.19
N THR A 355 11.08 -6.17 -5.61
CA THR A 355 10.91 -4.78 -6.01
C THR A 355 12.27 -4.13 -6.23
N GLN A 356 12.40 -3.39 -7.32
CA GLN A 356 13.54 -2.53 -7.57
C GLN A 356 13.31 -1.19 -6.86
N LEU A 357 14.17 -0.86 -5.90
CA LEU A 357 14.20 0.47 -5.29
C LEU A 357 15.17 1.33 -6.08
N ILE A 358 14.70 2.48 -6.54
CA ILE A 358 15.43 3.31 -7.51
C ILE A 358 15.40 4.78 -7.08
N ALA A 359 16.54 5.46 -7.18
CA ALA A 359 16.62 6.91 -7.05
C ALA A 359 17.69 7.46 -7.99
N ASN A 360 17.32 8.53 -8.70
CA ASN A 360 18.21 9.35 -9.52
C ASN A 360 17.89 10.82 -9.23
N GLN A 361 18.67 11.40 -8.34
CA GLN A 361 18.51 12.65 -7.64
C GLN A 361 19.70 13.53 -7.99
N ARG A 362 19.43 14.76 -8.40
CA ARG A 362 20.50 15.74 -8.67
C ARG A 362 21.01 16.35 -7.36
N GLY A 363 20.09 16.64 -6.43
CA GLY A 363 20.36 17.38 -5.20
C GLY A 363 20.61 18.86 -5.45
N TYR A 364 21.04 19.58 -4.42
CA TYR A 364 21.24 21.03 -4.55
C TYR A 364 22.34 21.37 -5.55
N PRO A 365 22.30 22.55 -6.21
CA PRO A 365 23.30 22.93 -7.22
C PRO A 365 24.77 22.91 -6.75
N TRP A 366 25.00 23.12 -5.44
CA TRP A 366 26.34 23.07 -4.83
C TRP A 366 26.73 21.70 -4.29
N GLU A 367 25.81 20.73 -4.28
CA GLU A 367 26.08 19.37 -3.84
C GLU A 367 26.70 18.55 -4.96
N LYS A 368 27.66 17.70 -4.59
CA LYS A 368 28.27 16.72 -5.49
C LYS A 368 27.63 15.36 -5.25
N VAL A 369 26.34 15.24 -5.58
CA VAL A 369 25.63 13.97 -5.46
C VAL A 369 26.28 12.94 -6.39
N LYS A 370 26.71 11.83 -5.82
CA LYS A 370 27.39 10.77 -6.58
C LYS A 370 26.39 10.06 -7.49
N ASN A 371 26.86 9.62 -8.65
CA ASN A 371 26.12 8.78 -9.59
C ASN A 371 24.81 9.40 -10.13
N TRP A 372 24.64 10.72 -10.04
CA TRP A 372 23.58 11.41 -10.78
C TRP A 372 23.82 11.17 -12.28
N ASN A 373 22.77 10.76 -12.99
CA ASN A 373 22.85 10.51 -14.42
C ASN A 373 21.65 11.16 -15.15
N PRO A 374 21.88 12.18 -16.00
CA PRO A 374 20.81 12.89 -16.71
C PRO A 374 20.08 12.00 -17.73
N GLU A 375 20.63 10.85 -18.09
CA GLU A 375 20.09 9.89 -19.06
C GLU A 375 19.49 8.62 -18.40
N PHE A 376 19.48 8.54 -17.07
CA PHE A 376 19.12 7.31 -16.36
C PHE A 376 17.68 6.88 -16.66
N SER A 377 17.56 5.73 -17.32
CA SER A 377 16.29 5.13 -17.69
C SER A 377 16.34 3.61 -17.53
N ILE A 378 15.17 3.03 -17.32
CA ILE A 378 14.98 1.57 -17.20
C ILE A 378 13.85 1.12 -18.14
N GLU A 379 14.02 -0.07 -18.71
CA GLU A 379 12.96 -0.71 -19.49
C GLU A 379 11.91 -1.28 -18.53
N ILE A 380 10.63 -0.91 -18.71
CA ILE A 380 9.55 -1.32 -17.80
C ILE A 380 8.49 -2.15 -18.46
#